data_AF-K0JYY7-F1
#
_entry.id   AF-K0JYY7-F1
#
_cell.length_a   1.000
_cell.length_b   1.000
_cell.length_c   1.000
_cell.angle_alpha   90.00
_cell.angle_beta   90.00
_cell.angle_gamma   90.00
#
_symmetry.space_group_name_H-M   'P 1'
#
loop_
_entity.id
_entity.type
_entity.pdbx_description
1 polymer ?
#
loop_
_entity_poly.entity_id
_entity_poly.type
_entity_poly.pdbx_seq_one_letter_code
_entity_poly.pdbx_strand_id
1 'polypeptide(L)'
;MLEPRGDEEATMTIHSGQPDELVPLAIGFDASLWGFRRDQVRHYVHDAEFELRTTAADRDAALVQAERLRRHLEAARAENRRLRTRVDRMCRRPLSVDAAGDLARRVVELAHEEADQITTQARAAAEQSWAQAAAAGGRLARRHQWLLGELDARRRAMEREHRELVENTVAHLTSVTLHAERRRRELDECARQQRDRIEADFTAAMSVRRAEALRRVADQESATAVLAAERDAVAAAKAAEVVRRAIGQRDAAMAQAARAVREAAEQVSALRTYRDRVLAELRAVQDVLSAAAAVAGPVAPRPRTPADTARALPS
;
A
#
# COMPACT_ATOMS: atom_id res chain seq x y z
N MET A 1 99.48 -2.50 -1.06
CA MET A 1 98.56 -1.40 -0.73
C MET A 1 98.67 -0.41 -1.88
N LEU A 2 97.74 -0.35 -2.83
CA LEU A 2 96.29 -0.07 -2.69
C LEU A 2 96.12 1.29 -2.01
N GLU A 3 95.56 2.33 -2.62
CA GLU A 3 94.65 2.37 -3.79
C GLU A 3 95.06 3.44 -4.84
N PRO A 4 94.78 3.21 -6.15
CA PRO A 4 94.80 4.27 -7.15
C PRO A 4 93.55 5.15 -7.07
N ARG A 5 93.62 6.36 -7.64
CA ARG A 5 92.45 7.23 -7.85
C ARG A 5 91.39 6.46 -8.64
N GLY A 6 90.14 6.54 -8.17
CA GLY A 6 89.00 6.13 -8.99
C GLY A 6 88.87 7.07 -10.18
N ASP A 7 89.02 6.53 -11.38
CA ASP A 7 88.59 7.19 -12.60
C ASP A 7 87.05 7.25 -12.57
N GLU A 8 86.51 8.38 -12.11
CA GLU A 8 85.15 8.77 -12.49
C GLU A 8 85.18 9.13 -13.99
N GLU A 9 85.24 8.10 -14.82
CA GLU A 9 84.67 8.16 -16.15
C GLU A 9 83.22 8.63 -15.95
N ALA A 10 83.00 9.92 -16.17
CA ALA A 10 81.66 10.45 -16.37
C ALA A 10 81.16 9.80 -17.66
N THR A 11 80.58 8.60 -17.52
CA THR A 11 79.91 7.85 -18.56
C THR A 11 78.82 8.78 -19.07
N MET A 12 79.17 9.52 -20.12
CA MET A 12 78.25 10.32 -20.88
C MET A 12 77.38 9.30 -21.57
N THR A 13 76.38 8.83 -20.82
CA THR A 13 75.26 8.06 -21.30
C THR A 13 74.60 8.97 -22.29
N ILE A 14 75.07 8.86 -23.53
CA ILE A 14 74.32 9.23 -24.70
C ILE A 14 73.03 8.45 -24.49
N HIS A 15 72.00 9.17 -24.03
CA HIS A 15 70.64 8.75 -24.23
C HIS A 15 70.53 8.70 -25.75
N SER A 16 70.89 7.54 -26.30
CA SER A 16 70.48 7.11 -27.62
C SER A 16 68.99 7.18 -27.52
N GLY A 17 68.43 8.32 -27.92
CA GLY A 17 67.00 8.53 -27.95
C GLY A 17 66.47 7.30 -28.63
N GLN A 18 65.68 6.52 -27.89
CA GLN A 18 64.95 5.44 -28.53
C GLN A 18 64.28 6.14 -29.71
N PRO A 19 64.46 5.66 -30.96
CA PRO A 19 63.69 6.23 -32.06
C PRO A 19 62.26 6.13 -31.57
N ASP A 20 61.62 7.29 -31.35
CA ASP A 20 60.33 7.36 -30.66
C ASP A 20 59.51 6.23 -31.25
N GLU A 21 58.99 5.37 -30.37
CA GLU A 21 58.09 4.31 -30.80
C GLU A 21 56.95 5.07 -31.47
N LEU A 22 57.04 5.17 -32.80
CA LEU A 22 56.11 5.87 -33.65
C LEU A 22 54.89 4.99 -33.62
N VAL A 23 54.17 5.09 -32.49
CA VAL A 23 52.88 4.49 -32.24
C VAL A 23 52.15 4.74 -33.54
N PRO A 24 51.85 3.69 -34.32
CA PRO A 24 51.13 3.89 -35.56
C PRO A 24 49.88 4.63 -35.15
N LEU A 25 49.74 5.87 -35.60
CA LEU A 25 48.50 6.61 -35.46
C LEU A 25 47.49 5.72 -36.17
N ALA A 26 46.78 4.93 -35.38
CA ALA A 26 45.84 3.94 -35.87
C ALA A 26 44.62 4.75 -36.29
N ILE A 27 44.74 5.36 -37.47
CA ILE A 27 43.74 6.23 -38.07
C ILE A 27 42.61 5.29 -38.50
N GLY A 28 41.79 4.94 -37.51
CA GLY A 28 40.57 4.20 -37.66
C GLY A 28 39.59 5.07 -38.41
N PHE A 29 39.69 5.07 -39.73
CA PHE A 29 38.62 5.53 -40.58
C PHE A 29 37.44 4.58 -40.43
N ASP A 30 36.26 5.13 -40.15
CA ASP A 30 35.02 4.36 -40.12
C ASP A 30 34.80 3.70 -41.49
N ALA A 31 34.54 2.39 -41.47
CA ALA A 31 34.15 1.67 -42.67
C ALA A 31 32.67 1.95 -43.01
N SER A 32 32.43 2.25 -44.29
CA SER A 32 31.11 2.23 -44.92
C SER A 32 31.02 1.03 -45.88
N LEU A 33 29.82 0.77 -46.42
CA LEU A 33 29.53 -0.40 -47.28
C LEU A 33 30.44 -0.51 -48.52
N TRP A 34 31.13 0.57 -48.91
CA TRP A 34 32.02 0.63 -50.08
C TRP A 34 33.42 1.22 -49.74
N GLY A 35 33.90 1.01 -48.52
CA GLY A 35 35.19 1.51 -48.03
C GLY A 35 35.07 2.66 -47.02
N PHE A 36 36.16 3.36 -46.72
CA PHE A 36 36.20 4.37 -45.66
C PHE A 36 35.28 5.59 -45.90
N ARG A 37 34.77 6.19 -44.81
CA ARG A 37 34.00 7.44 -44.85
C ARG A 37 34.83 8.56 -45.50
N ARG A 38 34.42 8.97 -46.71
CA ARG A 38 35.12 9.96 -47.54
C ARG A 38 35.37 11.30 -46.85
N ASP A 39 34.45 11.74 -46.00
CA ASP A 39 34.57 13.01 -45.29
C ASP A 39 35.66 12.97 -44.21
N GLN A 40 35.76 11.85 -43.49
CA GLN A 40 36.79 11.61 -42.48
C GLN A 40 38.18 11.50 -43.13
N VAL A 41 38.29 10.78 -44.25
CA VAL A 41 39.54 10.70 -45.03
C VAL A 41 39.95 12.08 -45.56
N ARG A 42 39.00 12.86 -46.10
CA ARG A 42 39.27 14.22 -46.62
C ARG A 42 39.72 15.18 -45.51
N HIS A 43 39.08 15.14 -44.35
CA HIS A 43 39.46 15.94 -43.19
C HIS A 43 40.87 15.57 -42.71
N TYR A 44 41.16 14.26 -42.55
CA TYR A 44 42.49 13.79 -42.17
C TYR A 44 43.59 14.20 -43.17
N VAL A 45 43.34 14.05 -44.47
CA VAL A 45 44.33 14.46 -45.50
C VAL A 45 44.56 15.98 -45.48
N HIS A 46 43.49 16.77 -45.31
CA HIS A 46 43.61 18.22 -45.18
C HIS A 46 44.45 18.62 -43.95
N ASP A 47 44.20 17.98 -42.81
CA ASP A 47 44.89 18.31 -41.56
C ASP A 47 46.35 17.84 -41.61
N ALA A 48 46.63 16.66 -42.16
CA ALA A 48 47.99 16.17 -42.40
C ALA A 48 48.75 17.06 -43.40
N GLU A 49 48.10 17.56 -44.47
CA GLU A 49 48.70 18.56 -45.37
C GLU A 49 48.99 19.88 -44.65
N PHE A 50 48.13 20.30 -43.73
CA PHE A 50 48.31 21.50 -42.92
C PHE A 50 49.47 21.36 -41.93
N GLU A 51 49.57 20.23 -41.23
CA GLU A 51 50.69 19.90 -40.35
C GLU A 51 52.01 19.80 -41.11
N LEU A 52 52.03 19.16 -42.29
CA LEU A 52 53.21 19.09 -43.15
C LEU A 52 53.66 20.47 -43.66
N ARG A 53 52.73 21.37 -44.00
CA ARG A 53 53.07 22.76 -44.37
C ARG A 53 53.62 23.56 -43.18
N THR A 54 53.02 23.38 -42.00
CA THR A 54 53.46 24.05 -40.77
C THR A 54 54.86 23.59 -40.37
N THR A 55 55.09 22.27 -40.28
CA THR A 55 56.40 21.70 -39.95
C THR A 55 57.49 22.01 -40.99
N ALA A 56 57.14 22.10 -42.28
CA ALA A 56 58.06 22.57 -43.31
C ALA A 56 58.45 24.05 -43.10
N ALA A 57 57.49 24.93 -42.80
CA ALA A 57 57.75 26.34 -42.50
C ALA A 57 58.60 26.52 -41.24
N ASP A 58 58.34 25.75 -40.19
CA ASP A 58 59.13 25.77 -38.94
C ASP A 58 60.57 25.29 -39.18
N ARG A 59 60.75 24.20 -39.95
CA ARG A 59 62.08 23.71 -40.36
C ARG A 59 62.83 24.78 -41.14
N ASP A 60 62.19 25.42 -42.11
CA ASP A 60 62.84 26.41 -42.96
C ASP A 60 63.20 27.68 -42.16
N ALA A 61 62.36 28.08 -41.21
CA ALA A 61 62.67 29.13 -40.23
C ALA A 61 63.86 28.75 -39.33
N ALA A 62 63.92 27.51 -38.84
CA ALA A 62 65.03 27.00 -38.05
C ALA A 62 66.36 26.98 -38.83
N LEU A 63 66.32 26.60 -40.12
CA LEU A 63 67.50 26.65 -41.01
C LEU A 63 68.02 28.09 -41.19
N VAL A 64 67.12 29.07 -41.37
CA VAL A 64 67.49 30.50 -41.45
C VAL A 64 68.12 31.00 -40.13
N GLN A 65 67.58 30.57 -38.98
CA GLN A 65 68.16 30.90 -37.67
C GLN A 65 69.54 30.26 -37.47
N ALA A 66 69.71 28.99 -37.82
CA ALA A 66 70.99 28.28 -37.72
C ALA A 66 72.07 28.94 -38.59
N GLU A 67 71.74 29.31 -39.83
CA GLU A 67 72.65 30.03 -40.73
C GLU A 67 73.01 31.43 -40.19
N ARG A 68 72.07 32.15 -39.59
CA ARG A 68 72.36 33.44 -38.91
C ARG A 68 73.30 33.26 -37.73
N LEU A 69 73.07 32.25 -36.89
CA LEU A 69 73.92 31.93 -35.74
C LEU A 69 75.33 31.51 -36.19
N ARG A 70 75.45 30.72 -37.26
CA ARG A 70 76.74 30.36 -37.87
C ARG A 70 77.54 31.60 -38.27
N ARG A 71 76.91 32.57 -38.96
CA ARG A 71 77.56 33.84 -39.35
C ARG A 71 78.00 34.68 -38.15
N HIS A 72 77.17 34.80 -37.11
CA HIS A 72 77.54 35.50 -35.88
C HIS A 72 78.76 34.84 -35.20
N LEU A 73 78.78 33.52 -35.14
CA LEU A 73 79.84 32.73 -34.52
C LEU A 73 81.15 32.81 -35.32
N GLU A 74 81.08 32.83 -36.66
CA GLU A 74 82.24 33.08 -37.52
C GLU A 74 82.80 34.49 -37.37
N ALA A 75 81.94 35.51 -37.27
CA ALA A 75 82.35 36.89 -36.99
C ALA A 75 83.06 37.02 -35.63
N ALA A 76 82.47 36.46 -34.56
CA ALA A 76 83.09 36.45 -33.22
C ALA A 76 84.44 35.70 -33.20
N ARG A 77 84.55 34.57 -33.92
CA ARG A 77 85.83 33.85 -34.09
C ARG A 77 86.87 34.63 -34.89
N ALA A 78 86.46 35.48 -35.84
CA ALA A 78 87.36 36.37 -36.57
C ALA A 78 87.83 37.53 -35.69
N GLU A 79 86.94 38.13 -34.90
CA GLU A 79 87.25 39.19 -33.94
C GLU A 79 88.19 38.70 -32.83
N ASN A 80 87.90 37.56 -32.20
CA ASN A 80 88.77 37.02 -31.14
C ASN A 80 90.20 36.76 -31.65
N ARG A 81 90.35 36.29 -32.90
CA ARG A 81 91.67 36.16 -33.55
C ARG A 81 92.36 37.51 -33.74
N ARG A 82 91.66 38.55 -34.22
CA ARG A 82 92.21 39.91 -34.35
C ARG A 82 92.65 40.49 -33.00
N LEU A 83 91.85 40.30 -31.94
CA LEU A 83 92.17 40.75 -30.59
C LEU A 83 93.41 40.04 -30.04
N ARG A 84 93.51 38.71 -30.17
CA ARG A 84 94.72 37.95 -29.78
C ARG A 84 95.98 38.47 -30.46
N THR A 85 95.98 38.63 -31.79
CA THR A 85 97.14 39.18 -32.52
C THR A 85 97.49 40.60 -32.08
N ARG A 86 96.51 41.43 -31.70
CA ARG A 86 96.74 42.77 -31.15
C ARG A 86 97.40 42.71 -29.77
N VAL A 87 96.93 41.83 -28.89
CA VAL A 87 97.52 41.58 -27.56
C VAL A 87 98.95 41.05 -27.68
N ASP A 88 99.18 40.02 -28.51
CA ASP A 88 100.52 39.47 -28.75
C ASP A 88 101.52 40.54 -29.23
N ARG A 89 101.06 41.46 -30.08
CA ARG A 89 101.87 42.59 -30.56
C ARG A 89 102.16 43.63 -29.47
N MET A 90 101.22 43.85 -28.54
CA MET A 90 101.42 44.74 -27.39
C MET A 90 102.40 44.11 -26.38
N CYS A 91 102.23 42.84 -26.03
CA CYS A 91 103.09 42.12 -25.09
C CYS A 91 104.54 41.94 -25.58
N ARG A 92 104.76 41.90 -26.90
CA ARG A 92 106.11 41.82 -27.50
C ARG A 92 106.88 43.14 -27.54
N ARG A 93 106.27 44.28 -27.17
CA ARG A 93 106.96 45.57 -27.10
C ARG A 93 107.55 45.74 -25.69
N PRO A 94 108.89 45.78 -25.52
CA PRO A 94 109.47 45.94 -24.19
C PRO A 94 109.03 47.27 -23.58
N LEU A 95 108.43 47.20 -22.39
CA LEU A 95 107.99 48.36 -21.61
C LEU A 95 109.19 48.93 -20.84
N SER A 96 109.29 50.25 -20.72
CA SER A 96 110.19 50.86 -19.73
C SER A 96 109.65 50.64 -18.31
N VAL A 97 110.53 50.76 -17.32
CA VAL A 97 110.18 50.51 -15.91
C VAL A 97 109.05 51.44 -15.43
N ASP A 98 109.08 52.72 -15.82
CA ASP A 98 108.00 53.67 -15.49
C ASP A 98 106.67 53.32 -16.20
N ALA A 99 106.74 52.91 -17.47
CA ALA A 99 105.56 52.51 -18.24
C ALA A 99 104.88 51.25 -17.67
N ALA A 100 105.60 50.39 -16.95
CA ALA A 100 105.02 49.26 -16.23
C ALA A 100 104.19 49.72 -15.01
N GLY A 101 104.64 50.75 -14.29
CA GLY A 101 103.90 51.34 -13.17
C GLY A 101 102.62 52.06 -13.61
N ASP A 102 102.69 52.82 -14.70
CA ASP A 102 101.50 53.46 -15.30
C ASP A 102 100.49 52.43 -15.82
N LEU A 103 100.97 51.36 -16.46
CA LEU A 103 100.11 50.26 -16.89
C LEU A 103 99.42 49.57 -15.70
N ALA A 104 100.15 49.30 -14.60
CA ALA A 104 99.56 48.70 -13.41
C ALA A 104 98.46 49.58 -12.78
N ARG A 105 98.70 50.91 -12.67
CA ARG A 105 97.67 51.86 -12.23
C ARG A 105 96.45 51.82 -13.14
N ARG A 106 96.65 51.89 -14.46
CA ARG A 106 95.55 51.88 -15.43
C ARG A 106 94.76 50.57 -15.44
N VAL A 107 95.41 49.44 -15.18
CA VAL A 107 94.73 48.13 -15.05
C VAL A 107 93.89 48.08 -13.77
N VAL A 108 94.35 48.65 -12.65
CA VAL A 108 93.56 48.75 -11.41
C VAL A 108 92.37 49.69 -11.58
N GLU A 109 92.56 50.86 -12.21
CA GLU A 109 91.47 51.78 -12.58
C GLU A 109 90.40 51.06 -13.43
N LEU A 110 90.83 50.39 -14.51
CA LEU A 110 89.92 49.65 -15.40
C LEU A 110 89.21 48.49 -14.68
N ALA A 111 89.89 47.78 -13.78
CA ALA A 111 89.28 46.71 -13.00
C ALA A 111 88.24 47.23 -11.99
N HIS A 112 88.43 48.43 -11.42
CA HIS A 112 87.41 49.09 -10.61
C HIS A 112 86.23 49.56 -11.46
N GLU A 113 86.47 50.19 -12.62
CA GLU A 113 85.41 50.57 -13.57
C GLU A 113 84.60 49.34 -14.03
N GLU A 114 85.25 48.21 -14.29
CA GLU A 114 84.60 46.95 -14.66
C GLU A 114 83.81 46.33 -13.49
N ALA A 115 84.33 46.36 -12.26
CA ALA A 115 83.62 45.91 -11.07
C ALA A 115 82.37 46.76 -10.77
N ASP A 116 82.45 48.08 -10.93
CA ASP A 116 81.31 48.99 -10.78
C ASP A 116 80.27 48.77 -11.90
N GLN A 117 80.70 48.49 -13.13
CA GLN A 117 79.80 48.09 -14.22
C GLN A 117 79.11 46.75 -13.93
N ILE A 118 79.86 45.72 -13.50
CA ILE A 118 79.31 44.39 -13.16
C ILE A 118 78.30 44.51 -12.01
N THR A 119 78.62 45.24 -10.94
CA THR A 119 77.69 45.41 -9.80
C THR A 119 76.45 46.22 -10.18
N THR A 120 76.59 47.24 -11.03
CA THR A 120 75.45 48.02 -11.55
C THR A 120 74.55 47.17 -12.44
N GLN A 121 75.13 46.38 -13.36
CA GLN A 121 74.39 45.45 -14.21
C GLN A 121 73.71 44.36 -13.40
N ALA A 122 74.39 43.78 -12.39
CA ALA A 122 73.83 42.77 -11.51
C ALA A 122 72.65 43.31 -10.67
N ARG A 123 72.76 44.55 -10.16
CA ARG A 123 71.64 45.24 -9.47
C ARG A 123 70.45 45.46 -10.40
N ALA A 124 70.68 46.00 -11.60
CA ALA A 124 69.62 46.22 -12.57
C ALA A 124 68.93 44.92 -13.02
N ALA A 125 69.71 43.84 -13.23
CA ALA A 125 69.17 42.52 -13.56
C ALA A 125 68.38 41.91 -12.39
N ALA A 126 68.84 42.08 -11.14
CA ALA A 126 68.11 41.68 -9.96
C ALA A 126 66.78 42.45 -9.83
N GLU A 127 66.79 43.78 -9.92
CA GLU A 127 65.59 44.62 -9.85
C GLU A 127 64.56 44.24 -10.93
N GLN A 128 65.01 43.98 -12.16
CA GLN A 128 64.13 43.48 -13.23
C GLN A 128 63.54 42.11 -12.89
N SER A 129 64.33 41.18 -12.34
CA SER A 129 63.84 39.87 -11.89
C SER A 129 62.81 39.99 -10.76
N TRP A 130 63.07 40.82 -9.75
CA TRP A 130 62.14 41.13 -8.66
C TRP A 130 60.84 41.74 -9.18
N ALA A 131 60.91 42.71 -10.11
CA ALA A 131 59.74 43.33 -10.72
C ALA A 131 58.91 42.33 -11.54
N GLN A 132 59.56 41.44 -12.31
CA GLN A 132 58.90 40.37 -13.06
C GLN A 132 58.23 39.36 -12.12
N ALA A 133 58.91 38.94 -11.05
CA ALA A 133 58.38 38.03 -10.04
C ALA A 133 57.17 38.64 -9.29
N ALA A 134 57.27 39.91 -8.86
CA ALA A 134 56.17 40.63 -8.23
C ALA A 134 54.97 40.79 -9.19
N ALA A 135 55.21 41.12 -10.47
CA ALA A 135 54.16 41.19 -11.48
C ALA A 135 53.50 39.82 -11.74
N ALA A 136 54.28 38.73 -11.75
CA ALA A 136 53.76 37.36 -11.88
C ALA A 136 52.91 36.95 -10.66
N GLY A 137 53.41 37.19 -9.45
CA GLY A 137 52.66 36.95 -8.20
C GLY A 137 51.35 37.76 -8.16
N GLY A 138 51.39 39.04 -8.56
CA GLY A 138 50.19 39.88 -8.66
C GLY A 138 49.18 39.39 -9.70
N ARG A 139 49.62 38.86 -10.85
CA ARG A 139 48.72 38.21 -11.83
C ARG A 139 48.10 36.93 -11.26
N LEU A 140 48.89 36.10 -10.57
CA LEU A 140 48.42 34.86 -9.97
C LEU A 140 47.41 35.12 -8.83
N ALA A 141 47.69 36.07 -7.95
CA ALA A 141 46.80 36.49 -6.88
C ALA A 141 45.44 36.99 -7.41
N ARG A 142 45.44 37.85 -8.44
CA ARG A 142 44.20 38.30 -9.11
C ARG A 142 43.43 37.14 -9.74
N ARG A 143 44.11 36.19 -10.39
CA ARG A 143 43.47 34.99 -10.96
C ARG A 143 42.83 34.13 -9.87
N HIS A 144 43.51 33.90 -8.74
CA HIS A 144 42.93 33.16 -7.62
C HIS A 144 41.74 33.89 -7.00
N GLN A 145 41.83 35.20 -6.78
CA GLN A 145 40.72 35.99 -6.24
C GLN A 145 39.49 35.93 -7.16
N TRP A 146 39.70 36.00 -8.48
CA TRP A 146 38.63 35.82 -9.46
C TRP A 146 38.03 34.40 -9.43
N LEU A 147 38.86 33.36 -9.40
CA LEU A 147 38.40 31.96 -9.30
C LEU A 147 37.61 31.69 -8.01
N LEU A 148 38.03 32.25 -6.87
CA LEU A 148 37.30 32.15 -5.60
C LEU A 148 35.95 32.88 -5.68
N GLY A 149 35.92 34.08 -6.27
CA GLY A 149 34.67 34.81 -6.51
C GLY A 149 33.70 34.06 -7.43
N GLU A 150 34.20 33.40 -8.47
CA GLU A 150 33.41 32.57 -9.38
C GLU A 150 32.85 31.32 -8.68
N LEU A 151 33.66 30.66 -7.84
CA LEU A 151 33.21 29.52 -7.02
C LEU A 151 32.15 29.94 -5.99
N ASP A 152 32.31 31.08 -5.33
CA ASP A 152 31.32 31.63 -4.40
C ASP A 152 30.03 32.05 -5.12
N ALA A 153 30.13 32.65 -6.31
CA ALA A 153 28.97 33.00 -7.14
C ALA A 153 28.19 31.75 -7.57
N ARG A 154 28.90 30.72 -8.05
CA ARG A 154 28.32 29.43 -8.44
C ARG A 154 27.71 28.70 -7.24
N ARG A 155 28.38 28.68 -6.09
CA ARG A 155 27.84 28.13 -4.84
C ARG A 155 26.52 28.80 -4.47
N ARG A 156 26.48 30.13 -4.46
CA ARG A 156 25.26 30.90 -4.17
C ARG A 156 24.15 30.67 -5.19
N ALA A 157 24.47 30.39 -6.45
CA ALA A 157 23.48 30.01 -7.47
C ALA A 157 22.86 28.63 -7.16
N MET A 158 23.70 27.60 -6.95
CA MET A 158 23.23 26.26 -6.58
C MET A 158 22.43 26.27 -5.26
N GLU A 159 22.82 27.08 -4.27
CA GLU A 159 22.07 27.24 -3.01
C GLU A 159 20.69 27.91 -3.20
N ARG A 160 20.53 28.82 -4.19
CA ARG A 160 19.23 29.39 -4.56
C ARG A 160 18.37 28.37 -5.31
N GLU A 161 18.90 27.76 -6.36
CA GLU A 161 18.21 26.73 -7.14
C GLU A 161 17.74 25.56 -6.27
N HIS A 162 18.58 25.11 -5.33
CA HIS A 162 18.22 24.07 -4.38
C HIS A 162 17.11 24.52 -3.43
N ARG A 163 17.16 25.76 -2.91
CA ARG A 163 16.10 26.31 -2.06
C ARG A 163 14.78 26.41 -2.81
N GLU A 164 14.79 26.98 -4.02
CA GLU A 164 13.62 27.09 -4.89
C GLU A 164 13.03 25.70 -5.22
N LEU A 165 13.88 24.69 -5.49
CA LEU A 165 13.43 23.31 -5.69
C LEU A 165 12.82 22.71 -4.43
N VAL A 166 13.40 22.93 -3.25
CA VAL A 166 12.84 22.47 -1.96
C VAL A 166 11.51 23.16 -1.65
N GLU A 167 11.41 24.47 -1.83
CA GLU A 167 10.17 25.24 -1.63
C GLU A 167 9.07 24.78 -2.60
N ASN A 168 9.39 24.62 -3.89
CA ASN A 168 8.44 24.12 -4.90
C ASN A 168 8.00 22.68 -4.64
N THR A 169 8.91 21.78 -4.24
CA THR A 169 8.57 20.39 -3.93
C THR A 169 7.73 20.27 -2.66
N VAL A 170 8.03 21.04 -1.60
CA VAL A 170 7.21 21.10 -0.39
C VAL A 170 5.82 21.66 -0.70
N ALA A 171 5.72 22.74 -1.49
CA ALA A 171 4.44 23.30 -1.92
C ALA A 171 3.64 22.30 -2.77
N HIS A 172 4.28 21.62 -3.71
CA HIS A 172 3.64 20.60 -4.55
C HIS A 172 3.14 19.43 -3.69
N LEU A 173 3.98 18.84 -2.83
CA LEU A 173 3.61 17.75 -1.93
C LEU A 173 2.44 18.16 -1.02
N THR A 174 2.46 19.39 -0.47
CA THR A 174 1.36 19.93 0.36
C THR A 174 0.05 20.05 -0.43
N SER A 175 0.11 20.45 -1.71
CA SER A 175 -1.09 20.51 -2.54
C SER A 175 -1.63 19.12 -2.90
N VAL A 176 -0.75 18.15 -3.17
CA VAL A 176 -1.11 16.76 -3.47
C VAL A 176 -1.70 16.06 -2.25
N THR A 177 -1.11 16.23 -1.05
CA THR A 177 -1.67 15.64 0.19
C THR A 177 -3.02 16.25 0.53
N LEU A 178 -3.18 17.58 0.44
CA LEU A 178 -4.46 18.24 0.65
C LEU A 178 -5.53 17.77 -0.35
N HIS A 179 -5.17 17.58 -1.63
CA HIS A 179 -6.08 17.06 -2.63
C HIS A 179 -6.47 15.59 -2.36
N ALA A 180 -5.50 14.74 -2.00
CA ALA A 180 -5.74 13.35 -1.63
C ALA A 180 -6.63 13.22 -0.38
N GLU A 181 -6.44 14.08 0.62
CA GLU A 181 -7.33 14.13 1.79
C GLU A 181 -8.75 14.55 1.45
N ARG A 182 -8.93 15.58 0.62
CA ARG A 182 -10.26 15.99 0.14
C ARG A 182 -10.93 14.83 -0.58
N ARG A 183 -10.21 14.18 -1.50
CA ARG A 183 -10.73 13.05 -2.26
C ARG A 183 -11.09 11.85 -1.37
N ARG A 184 -10.28 11.57 -0.34
CA ARG A 184 -10.61 10.55 0.67
C ARG A 184 -11.93 10.88 1.39
N ARG A 185 -12.07 12.12 1.89
CA ARG A 185 -13.31 12.57 2.58
C ARG A 185 -14.54 12.51 1.67
N GLU A 186 -14.42 12.88 0.40
CA GLU A 186 -15.50 12.74 -0.60
C GLU A 186 -15.92 11.27 -0.78
N LEU A 187 -14.95 10.35 -0.90
CA LEU A 187 -15.22 8.92 -1.07
C LEU A 187 -15.82 8.31 0.21
N ASP A 188 -15.32 8.68 1.39
CA ASP A 188 -15.85 8.24 2.69
C ASP A 188 -17.30 8.70 2.87
N GLU A 189 -17.61 9.94 2.48
CA GLU A 189 -18.95 10.52 2.52
C GLU A 189 -19.91 9.83 1.53
N CYS A 190 -19.50 9.65 0.27
CA CYS A 190 -20.28 8.89 -0.71
C CYS A 190 -20.52 7.45 -0.26
N ALA A 191 -19.51 6.78 0.30
CA ALA A 191 -19.63 5.42 0.82
C ALA A 191 -20.55 5.35 2.06
N ARG A 192 -20.57 6.38 2.92
CA ARG A 192 -21.53 6.49 4.02
C ARG A 192 -22.95 6.62 3.46
N GLN A 193 -23.20 7.60 2.59
CA GLN A 193 -24.52 7.80 1.98
C GLN A 193 -25.02 6.55 1.24
N GLN A 194 -24.14 5.77 0.62
CA GLN A 194 -24.50 4.49 0.01
C GLN A 194 -24.89 3.43 1.05
N ARG A 195 -24.15 3.32 2.17
CA ARG A 195 -24.52 2.42 3.28
C ARG A 195 -25.88 2.81 3.88
N ASP A 196 -26.08 4.09 4.16
CA ASP A 196 -27.31 4.62 4.75
C ASP A 196 -28.54 4.32 3.85
N ARG A 197 -28.39 4.47 2.53
CA ARG A 197 -29.43 4.09 1.54
C ARG A 197 -29.71 2.58 1.56
N ILE A 198 -28.68 1.74 1.52
CA ILE A 198 -28.82 0.29 1.55
C ILE A 198 -29.50 -0.17 2.85
N GLU A 199 -29.16 0.44 3.99
CA GLU A 199 -29.78 0.16 5.29
C GLU A 199 -31.25 0.58 5.34
N ALA A 200 -31.59 1.76 4.79
CA ALA A 200 -32.97 2.23 4.68
C ALA A 200 -33.81 1.32 3.75
N ASP A 201 -33.30 0.98 2.56
CA ASP A 201 -33.95 0.09 1.59
C ASP A 201 -34.14 -1.32 2.18
N PHE A 202 -33.13 -1.86 2.86
CA PHE A 202 -33.21 -3.15 3.53
C PHE A 202 -34.22 -3.14 4.67
N THR A 203 -34.23 -2.08 5.49
CA THR A 203 -35.20 -1.92 6.59
C THR A 203 -36.63 -1.82 6.06
N ALA A 204 -36.84 -1.06 4.98
CA ALA A 204 -38.12 -0.96 4.29
C ALA A 204 -38.57 -2.34 3.75
N ALA A 205 -37.72 -3.03 2.99
CA ALA A 205 -38.02 -4.36 2.43
C ALA A 205 -38.31 -5.40 3.53
N MET A 206 -37.55 -5.39 4.63
CA MET A 206 -37.77 -6.27 5.78
C MET A 206 -39.05 -5.93 6.55
N SER A 207 -39.44 -4.64 6.64
CA SER A 207 -40.72 -4.25 7.24
C SER A 207 -41.92 -4.74 6.42
N VAL A 208 -41.87 -4.64 5.10
CA VAL A 208 -42.89 -5.18 4.18
C VAL A 208 -42.98 -6.69 4.31
N ARG A 209 -41.84 -7.40 4.23
CA ARG A 209 -41.79 -8.86 4.37
C ARG A 209 -42.28 -9.33 5.74
N ARG A 210 -42.00 -8.58 6.81
CA ARG A 210 -42.54 -8.86 8.17
C ARG A 210 -44.05 -8.65 8.23
N ALA A 211 -44.57 -7.58 7.63
CA ALA A 211 -46.02 -7.33 7.57
C ALA A 211 -46.75 -8.41 6.76
N GLU A 212 -46.20 -8.86 5.63
CA GLU A 212 -46.72 -10.00 4.86
C GLU A 212 -46.69 -11.31 5.64
N ALA A 213 -45.59 -11.60 6.35
CA ALA A 213 -45.50 -12.80 7.18
C ALA A 213 -46.53 -12.79 8.31
N LEU A 214 -46.70 -11.65 9.00
CA LEU A 214 -47.73 -11.49 10.04
C LEU A 214 -49.16 -11.62 9.48
N ARG A 215 -49.43 -11.09 8.28
CA ARG A 215 -50.72 -11.30 7.59
C ARG A 215 -50.97 -12.80 7.33
N ARG A 216 -50.00 -13.52 6.75
CA ARG A 216 -50.15 -14.97 6.50
C ARG A 216 -50.39 -15.77 7.78
N VAL A 217 -49.76 -15.39 8.89
CA VAL A 217 -50.01 -16.02 10.20
C VAL A 217 -51.43 -15.71 10.68
N ALA A 218 -51.88 -14.44 10.63
CA ALA A 218 -53.25 -14.07 11.01
C ALA A 218 -54.32 -14.72 10.12
N ASP A 219 -54.07 -14.81 8.81
CA ASP A 219 -54.93 -15.50 7.85
C ASP A 219 -55.03 -16.99 8.21
N GLN A 220 -53.91 -17.65 8.51
CA GLN A 220 -53.87 -19.04 8.95
C GLN A 220 -54.56 -19.25 10.31
N GLU A 221 -54.34 -18.37 11.29
CA GLU A 221 -55.02 -18.39 12.58
C GLU A 221 -56.53 -18.25 12.42
N SER A 222 -56.98 -17.30 11.58
CA SER A 222 -58.41 -17.12 11.28
C SER A 222 -59.02 -18.34 10.60
N ALA A 223 -58.33 -18.97 9.65
CA ALA A 223 -58.77 -20.19 9.00
C ALA A 223 -58.85 -21.37 9.98
N THR A 224 -57.87 -21.51 10.88
CA THR A 224 -57.94 -22.54 11.94
C THR A 224 -59.03 -22.27 12.96
N ALA A 225 -59.31 -21.00 13.29
CA ALA A 225 -60.40 -20.60 14.18
C ALA A 225 -61.78 -20.88 13.57
N VAL A 226 -61.97 -20.63 12.26
CA VAL A 226 -63.20 -21.00 11.54
C VAL A 226 -63.39 -22.51 11.54
N LEU A 227 -62.36 -23.28 11.18
CA LEU A 227 -62.42 -24.76 11.20
C LEU A 227 -62.63 -25.32 12.62
N ALA A 228 -62.13 -24.66 13.66
CA ALA A 228 -62.41 -25.01 15.06
C ALA A 228 -63.88 -24.72 15.40
N ALA A 229 -64.39 -23.53 15.10
CA ALA A 229 -65.78 -23.15 15.33
C ALA A 229 -66.78 -24.06 14.58
N GLU A 230 -66.46 -24.48 13.35
CA GLU A 230 -67.26 -25.48 12.62
C GLU A 230 -67.26 -26.85 13.32
N ARG A 231 -66.10 -27.31 13.80
CA ARG A 231 -65.99 -28.57 14.57
C ARG A 231 -66.76 -28.50 15.87
N ASP A 232 -66.67 -27.37 16.59
CA ASP A 232 -67.38 -27.13 17.84
C ASP A 232 -68.90 -27.04 17.60
N ALA A 233 -69.34 -26.40 16.52
CA ALA A 233 -70.75 -26.37 16.12
C ALA A 233 -71.29 -27.78 15.78
N VAL A 234 -70.52 -28.59 15.04
CA VAL A 234 -70.87 -30.00 14.75
C VAL A 234 -70.86 -30.85 16.02
N ALA A 235 -69.91 -30.64 16.93
CA ALA A 235 -69.85 -31.33 18.22
C ALA A 235 -71.04 -30.95 19.12
N ALA A 236 -71.39 -29.66 19.20
CA ALA A 236 -72.56 -29.16 19.92
C ALA A 236 -73.87 -29.67 19.32
N ALA A 237 -74.00 -29.72 17.99
CA ALA A 237 -75.17 -30.28 17.31
C ALA A 237 -75.36 -31.78 17.64
N LYS A 238 -74.27 -32.57 17.61
CA LYS A 238 -74.27 -33.99 18.01
C LYS A 238 -74.57 -34.17 19.49
N ALA A 239 -73.99 -33.37 20.37
CA ALA A 239 -74.28 -33.39 21.80
C ALA A 239 -75.76 -33.08 22.08
N ALA A 240 -76.32 -32.06 21.42
CA ALA A 240 -77.73 -31.73 21.49
C ALA A 240 -78.64 -32.84 20.93
N GLU A 241 -78.20 -33.58 19.91
CA GLU A 241 -78.92 -34.75 19.41
C GLU A 241 -78.93 -35.91 20.43
N VAL A 242 -77.78 -36.22 21.04
CA VAL A 242 -77.68 -37.22 22.11
C VAL A 242 -78.57 -36.84 23.30
N VAL A 243 -78.56 -35.56 23.71
CA VAL A 243 -79.44 -35.06 24.78
C VAL A 243 -80.92 -35.16 24.39
N ARG A 244 -81.31 -34.76 23.17
CA ARG A 244 -82.69 -34.93 22.67
C ARG A 244 -83.12 -36.40 22.68
N ARG A 245 -82.24 -37.31 22.25
CA ARG A 245 -82.50 -38.77 22.26
C ARG A 245 -82.65 -39.31 23.69
N ALA A 246 -81.79 -38.88 24.62
CA ALA A 246 -81.87 -39.28 26.02
C ALA A 246 -83.15 -38.76 26.70
N ILE A 247 -83.55 -37.50 26.42
CA ILE A 247 -84.82 -36.93 26.89
C ILE A 247 -86.01 -37.72 26.29
N GLY A 248 -86.02 -37.99 24.98
CA GLY A 248 -87.07 -38.78 24.34
C GLY A 248 -87.18 -40.20 24.89
N GLN A 249 -86.04 -40.85 25.19
CA GLN A 249 -86.00 -42.16 25.86
C GLN A 249 -86.54 -42.09 27.30
N ARG A 250 -86.15 -41.08 28.08
CA ARG A 250 -86.68 -40.82 29.43
C ARG A 250 -88.19 -40.61 29.38
N ASP A 251 -88.68 -39.78 28.47
CA ASP A 251 -90.10 -39.41 28.38
C ASP A 251 -90.94 -40.60 27.90
N ALA A 252 -90.42 -41.43 26.99
CA ALA A 252 -91.03 -42.70 26.62
C ALA A 252 -91.07 -43.70 27.79
N ALA A 253 -89.98 -43.82 28.57
CA ALA A 253 -89.95 -44.67 29.76
C ALA A 253 -90.90 -44.16 30.86
N MET A 254 -90.99 -42.85 31.06
CA MET A 254 -91.98 -42.22 31.96
C MET A 254 -93.41 -42.46 31.48
N ALA A 255 -93.67 -42.38 30.17
CA ALA A 255 -94.98 -42.69 29.59
C ALA A 255 -95.35 -44.17 29.75
N GLN A 256 -94.39 -45.09 29.60
CA GLN A 256 -94.58 -46.53 29.88
C GLN A 256 -94.86 -46.77 31.38
N ALA A 257 -94.08 -46.18 32.28
CA ALA A 257 -94.33 -46.25 33.72
C ALA A 257 -95.72 -45.69 34.08
N ALA A 258 -96.13 -44.55 33.49
CA ALA A 258 -97.44 -43.95 33.70
C ALA A 258 -98.61 -44.74 33.04
N ARG A 259 -98.34 -45.68 32.13
CA ARG A 259 -99.31 -46.67 31.64
C ARG A 259 -99.39 -47.85 32.60
N ALA A 260 -98.26 -48.43 32.99
CA ALA A 260 -98.20 -49.53 33.95
C ALA A 260 -98.84 -49.15 35.31
N VAL A 261 -98.65 -47.92 35.79
CA VAL A 261 -99.33 -47.41 37.00
C VAL A 261 -100.84 -47.26 36.81
N ARG A 262 -101.31 -46.89 35.60
CA ARG A 262 -102.74 -46.84 35.28
C ARG A 262 -103.37 -48.23 35.19
N GLU A 263 -102.73 -49.15 34.46
CA GLU A 263 -103.15 -50.55 34.37
C GLU A 263 -103.19 -51.22 35.75
N ALA A 264 -102.19 -50.98 36.60
CA ALA A 264 -102.20 -51.45 37.98
C ALA A 264 -103.32 -50.83 38.83
N ALA A 265 -103.61 -49.53 38.65
CA ALA A 265 -104.73 -48.86 39.34
C ALA A 265 -106.10 -49.40 38.88
N GLU A 266 -106.25 -49.70 37.59
CA GLU A 266 -107.43 -50.35 37.01
C GLU A 266 -107.60 -51.79 37.51
N GLN A 267 -106.52 -52.57 37.59
CA GLN A 267 -106.54 -53.91 38.19
C GLN A 267 -106.91 -53.87 39.68
N VAL A 268 -106.37 -52.91 40.45
CA VAL A 268 -106.74 -52.70 41.86
C VAL A 268 -108.19 -52.25 42.01
N SER A 269 -108.73 -51.43 41.09
CA SER A 269 -110.15 -51.04 41.12
C SER A 269 -111.06 -52.22 40.79
N ALA A 270 -110.72 -53.04 39.78
CA ALA A 270 -111.43 -54.27 39.44
C ALA A 270 -111.45 -55.28 40.59
N LEU A 271 -110.31 -55.48 41.28
CA LEU A 271 -110.22 -56.32 42.48
C LEU A 271 -111.07 -55.78 43.64
N ARG A 272 -111.16 -54.46 43.83
CA ARG A 272 -112.06 -53.85 44.81
C ARG A 272 -113.53 -54.10 44.45
N THR A 273 -113.92 -53.90 43.19
CA THR A 273 -115.29 -54.18 42.72
C THR A 273 -115.65 -55.67 42.86
N TYR A 274 -114.70 -56.58 42.56
CA TYR A 274 -114.90 -58.02 42.76
C TYR A 274 -115.06 -58.37 44.25
N ARG A 275 -114.20 -57.83 45.12
CA ARG A 275 -114.33 -57.98 46.58
C ARG A 275 -115.69 -57.47 47.07
N ASP A 276 -116.12 -56.29 46.62
CA ASP A 276 -117.38 -55.68 47.06
C ASP A 276 -118.59 -56.48 46.57
N ARG A 277 -118.49 -57.10 45.39
CA ARG A 277 -119.46 -58.08 44.88
C ARG A 277 -119.48 -59.37 45.70
N VAL A 278 -118.33 -59.96 46.03
CA VAL A 278 -118.25 -61.14 46.91
C VAL A 278 -118.80 -60.85 48.31
N LEU A 279 -118.56 -59.66 48.85
CA LEU A 279 -119.15 -59.21 50.12
C LEU A 279 -120.68 -59.03 50.02
N ALA A 280 -121.21 -58.62 48.87
CA ALA A 280 -122.65 -58.56 48.63
C ALA A 280 -123.28 -59.95 48.46
N GLU A 281 -122.62 -60.86 47.73
CA GLU A 281 -123.07 -62.25 47.55
C GLU A 281 -123.03 -63.02 48.88
N LEU A 282 -122.01 -62.82 49.73
CA LEU A 282 -121.95 -63.39 51.09
C LEU A 282 -123.06 -62.85 52.00
N ARG A 283 -123.40 -61.55 51.92
CA ARG A 283 -124.55 -60.97 52.64
C ARG A 283 -125.87 -61.59 52.17
N ALA A 284 -126.08 -61.69 50.87
CA ALA A 284 -127.28 -62.32 50.31
C ALA A 284 -127.42 -63.80 50.72
N VAL A 285 -126.31 -64.55 50.76
CA VAL A 285 -126.30 -65.93 51.30
C VAL A 285 -126.62 -65.96 52.80
N GLN A 286 -126.14 -64.98 53.57
CA GLN A 286 -126.45 -64.88 55.00
C GLN A 286 -127.91 -64.46 55.28
N ASP A 287 -128.51 -63.63 54.43
CA ASP A 287 -129.93 -63.29 54.47
C ASP A 287 -130.81 -64.51 54.10
N VAL A 288 -130.40 -65.30 53.09
CA VAL A 288 -131.08 -66.55 52.73
C VAL A 288 -130.95 -67.63 53.82
N LEU A 289 -129.78 -67.78 54.44
CA LEU A 289 -129.57 -68.73 55.53
C LEU A 289 -130.30 -68.34 56.82
N SER A 290 -130.41 -67.04 57.13
CA SER A 290 -131.22 -66.59 58.27
C SER A 290 -132.73 -66.71 58.00
N ALA A 291 -133.19 -66.50 56.77
CA ALA A 291 -134.57 -66.80 56.37
C ALA A 291 -134.89 -68.30 56.42
N ALA A 292 -133.96 -69.18 56.02
CA ALA A 292 -134.13 -70.64 56.10
C ALA A 292 -134.10 -71.15 57.56
N ALA A 293 -133.27 -70.56 58.41
CA ALA A 293 -133.19 -70.90 59.84
C ALA A 293 -134.48 -70.57 60.62
N ALA A 294 -135.34 -69.70 60.11
CA ALA A 294 -136.62 -69.37 60.74
C ALA A 294 -137.74 -70.42 60.51
N VAL A 295 -137.55 -71.40 59.63
CA VAL A 295 -138.59 -72.36 59.21
C VAL A 295 -138.32 -73.80 59.67
N ALA A 296 -137.11 -74.12 60.15
CA ALA A 296 -136.75 -75.44 60.68
C ALA A 296 -136.51 -75.40 62.20
N GLY A 297 -137.29 -76.17 62.95
CA GLY A 297 -137.19 -76.29 64.41
C GLY A 297 -135.92 -76.99 64.93
N PRO A 298 -135.69 -76.98 66.25
CA PRO A 298 -134.38 -77.26 66.84
C PRO A 298 -133.99 -78.75 66.82
N VAL A 299 -132.75 -79.02 66.43
CA VAL A 299 -132.10 -80.34 66.59
C VAL A 299 -130.93 -80.21 67.56
N ALA A 300 -130.94 -81.06 68.60
CA ALA A 300 -130.00 -81.06 69.70
C ALA A 300 -128.61 -81.65 69.31
N PRO A 301 -127.54 -81.34 70.05
CA PRO A 301 -126.17 -81.47 69.56
C PRO A 301 -125.53 -82.84 69.82
N ARG A 302 -124.54 -83.22 68.99
CA ARG A 302 -123.51 -84.20 69.34
C ARG A 302 -122.10 -83.77 68.91
N PRO A 303 -121.04 -84.28 69.57
CA PRO A 303 -119.83 -83.49 69.80
C PRO A 303 -118.54 -84.09 69.21
N ARG A 304 -117.45 -83.30 69.23
CA ARG A 304 -116.00 -83.65 69.35
C ARG A 304 -115.49 -84.87 68.55
N THR A 305 -114.41 -84.77 67.79
CA THR A 305 -113.03 -84.74 68.35
C THR A 305 -111.97 -84.23 67.35
N PRO A 306 -110.69 -84.00 67.77
CA PRO A 306 -109.74 -83.09 67.08
C PRO A 306 -108.48 -83.80 66.54
N ALA A 307 -107.41 -83.02 66.32
CA ALA A 307 -106.01 -83.41 66.01
C ALA A 307 -105.77 -83.85 64.54
N ASP A 308 -104.59 -83.90 63.91
CA ASP A 308 -103.21 -83.38 64.18
C ASP A 308 -102.31 -83.64 62.94
N THR A 309 -101.11 -83.09 62.68
CA THR A 309 -100.34 -81.93 63.20
C THR A 309 -99.33 -81.47 62.11
N ALA A 310 -98.92 -80.18 62.10
CA ALA A 310 -97.70 -79.68 61.43
C ALA A 310 -97.69 -79.81 59.86
N ARG A 311 -96.76 -79.23 59.08
CA ARG A 311 -95.32 -79.04 59.27
C ARG A 311 -94.72 -78.09 58.20
N ALA A 312 -93.73 -77.27 58.60
CA ALA A 312 -92.59 -76.64 57.87
C ALA A 312 -92.77 -76.17 56.39
N LEU A 313 -92.41 -74.94 55.99
CA LEU A 313 -91.03 -74.40 55.79
C LEU A 313 -90.03 -75.37 55.09
N PRO A 314 -89.02 -74.89 54.32
CA PRO A 314 -88.70 -73.53 53.83
C PRO A 314 -88.63 -73.51 52.28
N SER A 315 -88.09 -72.54 51.53
CA SER A 315 -87.22 -71.37 51.77
C SER A 315 -87.59 -70.20 50.86
#